data_AF-A0A3B3BRP2-F1
#
_entry.id   AF-A0A3B3BRP2-F1
#
_cell.length_a   1.000
_cell.length_b   1.000
_cell.length_c   1.000
_cell.angle_alpha   90.00
_cell.angle_beta   90.00
_cell.angle_gamma   90.00
#
_symmetry.space_group_name_H-M   'P 1'
#
loop_
_entity.id
_entity.type
_entity.pdbx_description
1 polymer ?
#
loop_
_entity_poly.entity_id
_entity_poly.type
_entity_poly.pdbx_seq_one_letter_code
_entity_poly.pdbx_strand_id
1 'polypeptide(L)'
;MEKMMEQFLEQSAQAEENFYRLEEQRLQADDHRRETEHARELHMLQMLGQMFSSMSSARVAGSTAAASPTEPVAERRPSGIRYLGVNPRAFERYFTLGSHRGMDEDVFSLVKTIVPPLTSKKHKGQDGRIGIIGGCQDYTGAPYFAAISALKVGADLSHVFCTKDAATVIKSYSPELIVHPVLDSPNAVEEIEKWLPRLHAVVVGPGLGREDVLLKTAKAGGVCSRHSKARDIPVVIDADGLWLVTQQPSVIQGYQKGILTPNFMEFTRLYEALHHEPMNASDRQRSVLQLSGAMGNVTVVLKGEQDLISDGSKVYSCSVEGSGRRCGGQGDLLSGSLGVLAHWAYAASEMRARSVNPSVVAAFGACSLTRWCNSQAFQQHGRSTTTTDMIQEIGPVFRKLFES
;
A
#
# COMPACT_ATOMS: atom_id res chain seq x y z
N MET A 1 0.92 26.95 55.59
CA MET A 1 1.29 27.03 54.17
C MET A 1 2.63 26.34 53.93
N GLU A 2 3.70 26.72 54.62
CA GLU A 2 5.04 26.07 54.46
C GLU A 2 5.03 24.55 54.66
N LYS A 3 4.47 24.04 55.77
CA LYS A 3 4.35 22.57 55.99
C LYS A 3 3.58 21.81 54.90
N MET A 4 2.67 22.47 54.21
CA MET A 4 1.86 21.87 53.14
C MET A 4 2.64 21.86 51.82
N MET A 5 3.47 22.89 51.59
CA MET A 5 4.40 22.96 50.46
C MET A 5 5.51 21.92 50.59
N GLU A 6 6.04 21.73 51.80
CA GLU A 6 7.09 20.76 52.11
C GLU A 6 6.61 19.31 51.87
N GLN A 7 5.39 18.99 52.33
CA GLN A 7 4.75 17.68 52.03
C GLN A 7 4.49 17.47 50.53
N PHE A 8 4.13 18.52 49.79
CA PHE A 8 3.91 18.42 48.34
C PHE A 8 5.23 18.15 47.60
N LEU A 9 6.32 18.80 48.00
CA LEU A 9 7.65 18.58 47.43
C LEU A 9 8.18 17.17 47.74
N GLU A 10 7.99 16.68 48.96
CA GLU A 10 8.34 15.29 49.32
C GLU A 10 7.55 14.28 48.50
N GLN A 11 6.24 14.47 48.33
CA GLN A 11 5.41 13.58 47.51
C GLN A 11 5.80 13.61 46.03
N SER A 12 6.15 14.79 45.51
CA SER A 12 6.63 14.93 44.13
C SER A 12 7.97 14.21 43.91
N ALA A 13 8.91 14.37 44.85
CA ALA A 13 10.21 13.69 44.78
C ALA A 13 10.06 12.16 44.87
N GLN A 14 9.16 11.67 45.73
CA GLN A 14 8.86 10.24 45.83
C GLN A 14 8.18 9.68 44.58
N ALA A 15 7.33 10.48 43.92
CA ALA A 15 6.70 10.08 42.67
C ALA A 15 7.72 9.98 41.52
N GLU A 16 8.65 10.93 41.42
CA GLU A 16 9.75 10.86 40.45
C GLU A 16 10.67 9.65 40.70
N GLU A 17 11.07 9.41 41.95
CA GLU A 17 11.94 8.27 42.27
C GLU A 17 11.28 6.93 41.94
N ASN A 18 9.97 6.80 42.20
CA ASN A 18 9.19 5.62 41.83
C ASN A 18 9.06 5.46 40.31
N PHE A 19 8.90 6.56 39.57
CA PHE A 19 8.86 6.54 38.11
C PHE A 19 10.19 6.03 37.52
N TYR A 20 11.32 6.54 38.01
CA TYR A 20 12.64 6.09 37.54
C TYR A 20 12.92 4.61 37.85
N ARG A 21 12.52 4.11 39.03
CA ARG A 21 12.65 2.67 39.35
C ARG A 21 11.79 1.78 38.44
N LEU A 22 10.57 2.20 38.12
CA LEU A 22 9.70 1.45 37.21
C LEU A 22 10.25 1.44 35.78
N GLU A 23 10.78 2.57 35.31
CA GLU A 23 11.38 2.66 33.97
C GLU A 23 12.66 1.82 33.88
N GLU A 24 13.49 1.79 34.93
CA GLU A 24 14.69 0.95 35.01
C GLU A 24 14.34 -0.56 35.00
N GLN A 25 13.30 -0.97 35.76
CA GLN A 25 12.80 -2.34 35.72
C GLN A 25 12.25 -2.73 34.34
N ARG A 26 11.57 -1.80 33.64
CA ARG A 26 11.08 -2.04 32.27
C ARG A 26 12.24 -2.23 31.29
N LEU A 27 13.26 -1.37 31.37
CA LEU A 27 14.45 -1.47 30.52
C LEU A 27 15.20 -2.78 30.74
N GLN A 28 15.35 -3.22 31.99
CA GLN A 28 15.97 -4.51 32.31
C GLN A 28 15.16 -5.69 31.77
N ALA A 29 13.82 -5.63 31.82
CA ALA A 29 12.96 -6.67 31.24
C ALA A 29 13.06 -6.71 29.70
N ASP A 30 13.14 -5.55 29.05
CA ASP A 30 13.29 -5.44 27.60
C ASP A 30 14.68 -5.89 27.09
N ASP A 31 15.73 -5.63 27.87
CA ASP A 31 17.08 -6.15 27.59
C ASP A 31 17.12 -7.68 27.72
N HIS A 32 16.55 -8.23 28.81
CA HIS A 32 16.49 -9.68 29.00
C HIS A 32 15.67 -10.38 27.89
N ARG A 33 14.60 -9.73 27.41
CA ARG A 33 13.81 -10.23 26.28
C ARG A 33 14.61 -10.23 24.98
N ARG A 34 15.39 -9.17 24.72
CA ARG A 34 16.27 -9.11 23.53
C ARG A 34 17.38 -10.16 23.58
N GLU A 35 17.99 -10.38 24.74
CA GLU A 35 18.99 -11.44 24.93
C GLU A 35 18.41 -12.83 24.69
N THR A 36 17.20 -13.10 25.18
CA THR A 36 16.53 -14.39 24.98
C THR A 36 16.09 -14.62 23.52
N GLU A 37 15.64 -13.58 22.82
CA GLU A 37 15.38 -13.65 21.38
C GLU A 37 16.68 -13.90 20.57
N HIS A 38 17.75 -13.19 20.88
CA HIS A 38 19.05 -13.36 20.22
C HIS A 38 19.64 -14.77 20.48
N ALA A 39 19.49 -15.31 21.69
CA ALA A 39 19.88 -16.68 22.01
C ALA A 39 19.10 -17.73 21.20
N ARG A 40 17.79 -17.50 20.97
CA ARG A 40 16.97 -18.39 20.12
C ARG A 40 17.39 -18.35 18.66
N GLU A 41 17.75 -17.18 18.13
CA GLU A 41 18.26 -17.02 16.76
C GLU A 41 19.59 -17.73 16.58
N LEU A 42 20.54 -17.56 17.52
CA LEU A 42 21.81 -18.28 17.54
C LEU A 42 21.61 -19.80 17.58
N HIS A 43 20.66 -20.28 18.37
CA HIS A 43 20.33 -21.71 18.44
C HIS A 43 19.76 -22.24 17.12
N MET A 44 18.86 -21.49 16.47
CA MET A 44 18.35 -21.86 15.14
C MET A 44 19.47 -21.89 14.08
N LEU A 45 20.38 -20.92 14.11
CA LEU A 45 21.52 -20.87 13.20
C LEU A 45 22.49 -22.05 13.42
N GLN A 46 22.72 -22.46 14.66
CA GLN A 46 23.49 -23.67 14.97
C GLN A 46 22.79 -24.95 14.47
N MET A 47 21.48 -25.09 14.66
CA MET A 47 20.73 -26.23 14.13
C MET A 47 20.78 -26.29 12.60
N LEU A 48 20.62 -25.15 11.92
CA LEU A 48 20.77 -25.05 10.47
C LEU A 48 22.20 -25.45 10.04
N GLY A 49 23.23 -24.97 10.75
CA GLY A 49 24.62 -25.35 10.49
C GLY A 49 24.90 -26.84 10.63
N GLN A 50 24.29 -27.51 11.63
CA GLN A 50 24.37 -28.96 11.81
C GLN A 50 23.63 -29.73 10.71
N MET A 51 22.46 -29.25 10.29
CA MET A 51 21.73 -29.81 9.15
C MET A 51 22.55 -29.71 7.85
N PHE A 52 23.16 -28.57 7.55
CA PHE A 52 24.00 -28.41 6.37
C PHE A 52 25.28 -29.25 6.43
N SER A 53 25.88 -29.40 7.61
CA SER A 53 27.05 -30.28 7.81
C SER A 53 26.69 -31.75 7.58
N SER A 54 25.50 -32.19 8.02
CA SER A 54 25.01 -33.56 7.78
C SER A 54 24.72 -33.85 6.30
N MET A 55 24.34 -32.82 5.52
CA MET A 55 24.15 -32.93 4.07
C MET A 55 25.46 -32.97 3.29
N SER A 56 26.54 -32.35 3.80
CA SER A 56 27.86 -32.36 3.16
C SER A 56 28.58 -33.70 3.31
N SER A 57 28.35 -34.42 4.42
CA SER A 57 28.85 -35.78 4.66
C SER A 57 28.30 -36.83 3.68
N ALA A 58 27.18 -36.55 3.02
CA ALA A 58 26.52 -37.48 2.09
C ALA A 58 27.00 -37.38 0.64
N ARG A 59 27.96 -36.50 0.31
CA ARG A 59 28.39 -36.22 -1.08
C ARG A 59 29.85 -36.50 -1.43
N VAL A 60 30.63 -37.16 -0.56
CA VAL A 60 31.98 -37.63 -0.94
C VAL A 60 31.96 -39.13 -1.24
N ALA A 61 31.42 -39.45 -2.42
CA ALA A 61 31.75 -40.66 -3.16
C ALA A 61 31.51 -40.37 -4.64
N GLY A 62 32.54 -39.93 -5.37
CA GLY A 62 32.48 -39.89 -6.83
C GLY A 62 33.28 -38.78 -7.51
N SER A 63 34.39 -39.21 -8.11
CA SER A 63 35.05 -38.67 -9.31
C SER A 63 36.00 -37.46 -9.20
N THR A 64 37.24 -37.79 -9.51
CA THR A 64 38.41 -37.00 -9.91
C THR A 64 38.26 -36.40 -11.31
N ALA A 65 38.72 -35.16 -11.54
CA ALA A 65 39.48 -34.77 -12.74
C ALA A 65 40.02 -33.32 -12.70
N ALA A 66 41.36 -33.22 -12.79
CA ALA A 66 42.22 -32.30 -13.55
C ALA A 66 42.20 -30.77 -13.37
N ALA A 67 43.42 -30.21 -13.38
CA ALA A 67 43.82 -28.86 -13.03
C ALA A 67 44.15 -27.94 -14.23
N SER A 68 43.90 -26.63 -14.00
CA SER A 68 44.66 -25.39 -14.34
C SER A 68 44.91 -24.96 -15.82
N PRO A 69 45.30 -23.68 -16.12
CA PRO A 69 45.65 -22.58 -15.22
C PRO A 69 45.04 -21.17 -15.50
N THR A 70 45.39 -20.26 -14.59
CA THR A 70 45.02 -18.85 -14.30
C THR A 70 45.70 -17.77 -15.20
N GLU A 71 45.02 -16.66 -15.54
CA GLU A 71 45.26 -15.22 -15.18
C GLU A 71 45.51 -14.35 -16.45
N PRO A 72 45.36 -12.99 -16.48
CA PRO A 72 45.24 -12.06 -15.35
C PRO A 72 44.10 -11.00 -15.43
N VAL A 73 43.92 -10.36 -14.27
CA VAL A 73 43.04 -9.22 -13.96
C VAL A 73 43.58 -7.90 -14.55
N ALA A 74 42.70 -7.05 -15.09
CA ALA A 74 43.02 -5.65 -15.42
C ALA A 74 42.01 -4.68 -14.78
N GLU A 75 42.54 -3.80 -13.94
CA GLU A 75 41.85 -2.66 -13.33
C GLU A 75 41.36 -1.65 -14.37
N ARG A 76 40.11 -1.16 -14.25
CA ARG A 76 39.72 0.17 -14.75
C ARG A 76 38.74 0.88 -13.80
N ARG A 77 39.14 2.10 -13.43
CA ARG A 77 38.40 3.12 -12.66
C ARG A 77 37.12 3.61 -13.38
N PRO A 78 36.15 4.20 -12.66
CA PRO A 78 34.80 4.42 -13.16
C PRO A 78 34.71 5.70 -14.01
N SER A 79 34.03 5.61 -15.15
CA SER A 79 33.57 6.80 -15.88
C SER A 79 32.26 6.52 -16.61
N GLY A 80 31.28 7.40 -16.40
CA GLY A 80 30.11 7.59 -17.25
C GLY A 80 28.95 6.61 -17.05
N ILE A 81 27.95 7.01 -16.27
CA ILE A 81 26.61 6.41 -16.29
C ILE A 81 26.01 6.72 -17.68
N ARG A 82 25.97 5.71 -18.55
CA ARG A 82 25.12 5.69 -19.75
C ARG A 82 23.82 4.97 -19.39
N TYR A 83 22.70 5.65 -19.55
CA TYR A 83 21.37 5.03 -19.59
C TYR A 83 21.37 3.95 -20.69
N LEU A 84 21.39 2.67 -20.30
CA LEU A 84 21.17 1.56 -21.21
C LEU A 84 19.67 1.36 -21.38
N GLY A 85 19.21 1.53 -22.63
CA GLY A 85 17.82 1.34 -23.02
C GLY A 85 17.29 -0.04 -22.68
N VAL A 86 16.07 -0.06 -22.15
CA VAL A 86 15.28 -1.24 -21.84
C VAL A 86 15.10 -2.09 -23.10
N ASN A 87 15.40 -3.39 -22.99
CA ASN A 87 15.31 -4.35 -24.09
C ASN A 87 13.84 -4.59 -24.50
N PRO A 88 13.41 -4.22 -25.72
CA PRO A 88 12.02 -4.39 -26.18
C PRO A 88 11.56 -5.85 -26.24
N ARG A 89 12.48 -6.83 -26.33
CA ARG A 89 12.16 -8.25 -26.48
C ARG A 89 11.60 -8.91 -25.22
N ALA A 90 11.77 -8.31 -24.05
CA ALA A 90 11.12 -8.79 -22.83
C ALA A 90 9.60 -8.60 -22.92
N PHE A 91 9.12 -7.59 -23.66
CA PHE A 91 7.70 -7.24 -23.77
C PHE A 91 6.90 -8.25 -24.62
N GLU A 92 7.41 -8.65 -25.79
CA GLU A 92 6.69 -9.55 -26.71
C GLU A 92 6.51 -10.97 -26.15
N ARG A 93 7.41 -11.44 -25.28
CA ARG A 93 7.31 -12.78 -24.68
C ARG A 93 6.21 -12.92 -23.62
N TYR A 94 5.76 -11.83 -23.01
CA TYR A 94 4.62 -11.88 -22.06
C TYR A 94 3.29 -12.14 -22.78
N PHE A 95 3.20 -11.83 -24.07
CA PHE A 95 1.94 -11.90 -24.84
C PHE A 95 1.62 -13.28 -25.44
N THR A 96 2.31 -14.37 -25.09
CA THR A 96 1.91 -15.70 -25.59
C THR A 96 1.93 -16.77 -24.50
N LEU A 97 0.75 -17.27 -24.09
CA LEU A 97 0.40 -18.52 -23.37
C LEU A 97 -0.70 -18.31 -22.30
N GLY A 98 -1.81 -19.05 -22.40
CA GLY A 98 -2.77 -19.31 -21.31
C GLY A 98 -4.24 -18.91 -21.57
N SER A 99 -5.15 -19.90 -21.56
CA SER A 99 -6.57 -19.87 -22.00
C SER A 99 -7.58 -18.96 -21.25
N HIS A 100 -7.14 -18.04 -20.38
CA HIS A 100 -7.99 -17.04 -19.69
C HIS A 100 -7.79 -15.60 -20.21
N ARG A 101 -6.89 -15.39 -21.18
CA ARG A 101 -6.41 -14.08 -21.66
C ARG A 101 -7.48 -13.10 -22.17
N GLY A 102 -8.55 -13.57 -22.81
CA GLY A 102 -9.48 -12.67 -23.52
C GLY A 102 -10.10 -11.60 -22.61
N MET A 103 -10.52 -11.99 -21.41
CA MET A 103 -11.18 -11.07 -20.48
C MET A 103 -10.26 -10.08 -19.80
N ASP A 104 -9.04 -10.50 -19.45
CA ASP A 104 -8.05 -9.61 -18.83
C ASP A 104 -7.53 -8.59 -19.86
N GLU A 105 -7.37 -9.00 -21.12
CA GLU A 105 -7.06 -8.11 -22.26
C GLU A 105 -8.19 -7.10 -22.50
N ASP A 106 -9.45 -7.54 -22.46
CA ASP A 106 -10.61 -6.67 -22.62
C ASP A 106 -10.65 -5.59 -21.51
N VAL A 107 -10.46 -5.97 -20.24
CA VAL A 107 -10.44 -5.01 -19.12
C VAL A 107 -9.24 -4.07 -19.24
N PHE A 108 -8.05 -4.59 -19.60
CA PHE A 108 -6.86 -3.75 -19.80
C PHE A 108 -7.07 -2.70 -20.89
N SER A 109 -7.72 -3.08 -22.00
CA SER A 109 -8.07 -2.14 -23.07
C SER A 109 -8.99 -1.02 -22.56
N LEU A 110 -9.95 -1.35 -21.67
CA LEU A 110 -10.82 -0.36 -21.04
C LEU A 110 -10.04 0.62 -20.16
N VAL A 111 -8.95 0.19 -19.50
CA VAL A 111 -8.11 1.09 -18.69
C VAL A 111 -7.56 2.23 -19.56
N LYS A 112 -7.05 1.95 -20.75
CA LYS A 112 -6.56 3.01 -21.66
C LYS A 112 -7.62 4.06 -21.96
N THR A 113 -8.89 3.65 -22.06
CA THR A 113 -10.00 4.56 -22.38
C THR A 113 -10.43 5.46 -21.22
N ILE A 114 -9.95 5.20 -19.99
CA ILE A 114 -10.28 6.03 -18.82
C ILE A 114 -9.31 7.21 -18.67
N VAL A 115 -8.08 7.07 -19.17
CA VAL A 115 -7.05 8.09 -19.02
C VAL A 115 -7.46 9.38 -19.76
N PRO A 116 -7.55 10.52 -19.06
CA PRO A 116 -7.93 11.77 -19.70
C PRO A 116 -6.84 12.23 -20.67
N PRO A 117 -7.19 12.76 -21.85
CA PRO A 117 -6.20 13.38 -22.72
C PRO A 117 -5.67 14.66 -22.07
N LEU A 118 -4.35 14.87 -22.17
CA LEU A 118 -3.73 16.13 -21.82
C LEU A 118 -4.16 17.20 -22.83
N THR A 119 -4.86 18.24 -22.36
CA THR A 119 -5.35 19.33 -23.22
C THR A 119 -5.14 20.68 -22.55
N SER A 120 -4.89 21.72 -23.35
CA SER A 120 -4.77 23.10 -22.86
C SER A 120 -6.10 23.73 -22.44
N LYS A 121 -7.22 23.03 -22.64
CA LYS A 121 -8.58 23.50 -22.32
C LYS A 121 -8.96 23.26 -20.86
N LYS A 122 -8.26 22.36 -20.18
CA LYS A 122 -8.52 22.04 -18.78
C LYS A 122 -7.75 22.97 -17.85
N HIS A 123 -8.33 23.22 -16.68
CA HIS A 123 -7.71 23.99 -15.61
C HIS A 123 -7.27 23.09 -14.46
N LYS A 124 -6.31 23.58 -13.66
CA LYS A 124 -5.75 22.86 -12.52
C LYS A 124 -6.83 22.29 -11.59
N GLY A 125 -6.74 21.00 -11.34
CA GLY A 125 -7.63 20.25 -10.46
C GLY A 125 -8.74 19.51 -11.19
N GLN A 126 -8.91 19.67 -12.51
CA GLN A 126 -9.94 18.95 -13.27
C GLN A 126 -9.57 17.49 -13.53
N ASP A 127 -8.27 17.16 -13.57
CA ASP A 127 -7.79 15.80 -13.82
C ASP A 127 -7.46 15.03 -12.53
N GLY A 128 -7.80 15.57 -11.36
CA GLY A 128 -7.79 14.80 -10.11
C GLY A 128 -7.34 15.61 -8.91
N ARG A 129 -8.21 15.69 -7.91
CA ARG A 129 -7.88 16.18 -6.57
C ARG A 129 -8.04 15.02 -5.60
N ILE A 130 -6.93 14.40 -5.19
CA ILE A 130 -6.96 13.17 -4.39
C ILE A 130 -6.68 13.50 -2.94
N GLY A 131 -7.53 13.00 -2.04
CA GLY A 131 -7.29 13.05 -0.60
C GLY A 131 -6.69 11.76 -0.09
N ILE A 132 -5.67 11.84 0.75
CA ILE A 132 -5.05 10.71 1.44
C ILE A 132 -5.26 10.97 2.93
N ILE A 133 -5.87 10.01 3.61
CA ILE A 133 -6.21 10.09 5.02
C ILE A 133 -5.43 9.01 5.75
N GLY A 134 -4.47 9.47 6.53
CA GLY A 134 -3.55 8.63 7.28
C GLY A 134 -2.30 9.42 7.64
N GLY A 135 -1.30 8.73 8.16
CA GLY A 135 -0.15 9.36 8.80
C GLY A 135 -0.41 9.68 10.25
N CYS A 136 0.07 8.79 11.11
CA CYS A 136 0.26 9.02 12.53
C CYS A 136 1.73 9.35 12.83
N GLN A 137 2.05 9.51 14.12
CA GLN A 137 3.39 9.84 14.62
C GLN A 137 4.48 8.94 14.02
N ASP A 138 4.24 7.63 13.94
CA ASP A 138 5.24 6.65 13.50
C ASP A 138 5.22 6.38 11.98
N TYR A 139 4.04 6.47 11.35
CA TYR A 139 3.84 6.02 9.97
C TYR A 139 3.69 7.18 8.98
N THR A 140 4.75 7.97 8.82
CA THR A 140 4.79 9.13 7.92
C THR A 140 5.10 8.78 6.46
N GLY A 141 5.79 7.66 6.22
CA GLY A 141 6.18 7.23 4.87
C GLY A 141 5.01 6.72 4.01
N ALA A 142 4.09 5.96 4.62
CA ALA A 142 2.92 5.40 3.93
C ALA A 142 2.00 6.45 3.27
N PRO A 143 1.52 7.49 3.99
CA PRO A 143 0.70 8.53 3.36
C PRO A 143 1.48 9.33 2.31
N TYR A 144 2.80 9.52 2.49
CA TYR A 144 3.64 10.12 1.46
C TYR A 144 3.68 9.29 0.18
N PHE A 145 3.95 7.99 0.29
CA PHE A 145 4.02 7.10 -0.88
C PHE A 145 2.70 7.03 -1.63
N ALA A 146 1.57 6.98 -0.93
CA ALA A 146 0.26 7.07 -1.58
C ALA A 146 0.05 8.42 -2.29
N ALA A 147 0.36 9.52 -1.60
CA ALA A 147 0.13 10.86 -2.11
C ALA A 147 1.01 11.23 -3.31
N ILE A 148 2.30 10.88 -3.28
CA ILE A 148 3.22 11.14 -4.38
C ILE A 148 2.94 10.22 -5.57
N SER A 149 2.50 8.98 -5.33
CA SER A 149 2.10 8.06 -6.40
C SER A 149 0.88 8.61 -7.15
N ALA A 150 -0.09 9.18 -6.43
CA ALA A 150 -1.24 9.85 -7.07
C ALA A 150 -0.78 10.99 -8.01
N LEU A 151 0.14 11.85 -7.57
CA LEU A 151 0.71 12.91 -8.43
C LEU A 151 1.46 12.33 -9.64
N LYS A 152 2.26 11.29 -9.43
CA LYS A 152 3.06 10.67 -10.49
C LYS A 152 2.22 9.93 -11.53
N VAL A 153 1.04 9.42 -11.15
CA VAL A 153 0.05 8.86 -12.07
C VAL A 153 -0.60 9.94 -12.92
N GLY A 154 -0.78 11.14 -12.38
CA GLY A 154 -1.33 12.29 -13.12
C GLY A 154 -2.41 13.07 -12.39
N ALA A 155 -2.59 12.89 -11.08
CA ALA A 155 -3.44 13.80 -10.31
C ALA A 155 -2.88 15.22 -10.35
N ASP A 156 -3.75 16.20 -10.53
CA ASP A 156 -3.39 17.62 -10.51
C ASP A 156 -3.01 18.11 -9.10
N LEU A 157 -3.66 17.56 -8.07
CA LEU A 157 -3.44 17.91 -6.67
C LEU A 157 -3.58 16.69 -5.77
N SER A 158 -2.71 16.61 -4.76
CA SER A 158 -2.70 15.55 -3.77
C SER A 158 -2.68 16.18 -2.37
N HIS A 159 -3.72 15.86 -1.59
CA HIS A 159 -3.95 16.37 -0.25
C HIS A 159 -3.69 15.25 0.75
N VAL A 160 -2.91 15.52 1.79
CA VAL A 160 -2.66 14.56 2.87
C VAL A 160 -3.27 15.11 4.16
N PHE A 161 -4.23 14.39 4.73
CA PHE A 161 -4.78 14.67 6.06
C PHE A 161 -4.10 13.72 7.03
N CYS A 162 -3.25 14.26 7.90
CA CYS A 162 -2.44 13.50 8.86
C CYS A 162 -2.52 14.10 10.26
N THR A 163 -1.88 13.45 11.23
CA THR A 163 -1.67 14.05 12.56
C THR A 163 -0.70 15.23 12.49
N LYS A 164 -0.74 16.08 13.52
CA LYS A 164 0.14 17.25 13.61
C LYS A 164 1.62 16.86 13.58
N ASP A 165 1.98 15.79 14.29
CA ASP A 165 3.37 15.32 14.40
C ASP A 165 3.89 14.72 13.09
N ALA A 166 3.02 14.06 12.32
CA ALA A 166 3.35 13.52 11.01
C ALA A 166 3.60 14.62 9.94
N ALA A 167 2.94 15.76 10.08
CA ALA A 167 2.83 16.74 9.00
C ALA A 167 4.16 17.37 8.60
N THR A 168 5.01 17.73 9.55
CA THR A 168 6.32 18.34 9.26
C THR A 168 7.20 17.38 8.49
N VAL A 169 7.20 16.10 8.87
CA VAL A 169 7.99 15.06 8.20
C VAL A 169 7.49 14.87 6.77
N ILE A 170 6.18 14.69 6.57
CA ILE A 170 5.59 14.49 5.24
C ILE A 170 5.86 15.70 4.32
N LYS A 171 5.73 16.93 4.84
CA LYS A 171 6.05 18.16 4.09
C LYS A 171 7.52 18.24 3.65
N SER A 172 8.42 17.64 4.43
CA SER A 172 9.86 17.66 4.09
C SER A 172 10.23 16.67 2.98
N TYR A 173 9.40 15.65 2.72
CA TYR A 173 9.62 14.71 1.62
C TYR A 173 9.32 15.30 0.24
N SER A 174 8.33 16.19 0.13
CA SER A 174 7.99 16.84 -1.14
C SER A 174 7.23 18.16 -0.95
N PRO A 175 7.63 19.25 -1.64
CA PRO A 175 6.91 20.52 -1.61
C PRO A 175 5.60 20.50 -2.43
N GLU A 176 5.37 19.46 -3.24
CA GLU A 176 4.19 19.36 -4.11
C GLU A 176 2.92 18.94 -3.34
N LEU A 177 3.08 18.30 -2.18
CA LEU A 177 1.97 17.78 -1.39
C LEU A 177 1.31 18.88 -0.55
N ILE A 178 -0.02 18.92 -0.56
CA ILE A 178 -0.80 19.81 0.31
C ILE A 178 -1.14 19.06 1.60
N VAL A 179 -0.38 19.31 2.65
CA VAL A 179 -0.48 18.56 3.92
C VAL A 179 -1.28 19.33 4.99
N HIS A 180 -2.34 18.69 5.49
CA HIS A 180 -3.32 19.19 6.47
C HIS A 180 -3.13 18.46 7.81
N PRO A 181 -2.50 19.10 8.83
CA PRO A 181 -2.32 18.54 10.17
C PRO A 181 -3.61 18.63 10.99
N VAL A 182 -4.58 17.76 10.72
CA VAL A 182 -5.92 17.87 11.31
C VAL A 182 -6.47 16.58 11.93
N LEU A 183 -5.88 15.40 11.69
CA LEU A 183 -6.49 14.12 12.09
C LEU A 183 -6.67 13.93 13.59
N ASP A 184 -5.76 14.50 14.37
CA ASP A 184 -5.70 14.48 15.83
C ASP A 184 -6.36 15.71 16.48
N SER A 185 -6.95 16.61 15.68
CA SER A 185 -7.65 17.77 16.20
C SER A 185 -9.01 17.38 16.81
N PRO A 186 -9.49 18.06 17.88
CA PRO A 186 -10.83 17.84 18.42
C PRO A 186 -11.96 18.03 17.39
N ASN A 187 -11.73 18.89 16.39
CA ASN A 187 -12.64 19.18 15.28
C ASN A 187 -12.16 18.61 13.93
N ALA A 188 -11.41 17.50 13.97
CA ALA A 188 -10.82 16.88 12.78
C ALA A 188 -11.85 16.60 11.68
N VAL A 189 -13.02 16.10 12.09
CA VAL A 189 -14.15 15.79 11.20
C VAL A 189 -14.55 17.01 10.40
N GLU A 190 -14.84 18.13 11.07
CA GLU A 190 -15.30 19.36 10.43
C GLU A 190 -14.21 19.96 9.53
N GLU A 191 -12.93 19.88 9.91
CA GLU A 191 -11.83 20.38 9.08
C GLU A 191 -11.66 19.57 7.79
N ILE A 192 -11.76 18.23 7.87
CA ILE A 192 -11.68 17.37 6.69
C ILE A 192 -12.90 17.58 5.78
N GLU A 193 -14.09 17.71 6.36
CA GLU A 193 -15.34 17.93 5.64
C GLU A 193 -15.35 19.21 4.80
N LYS A 194 -14.64 20.26 5.20
CA LYS A 194 -14.46 21.47 4.38
C LYS A 194 -13.75 21.21 3.05
N TRP A 195 -12.91 20.17 3.00
CA TRP A 195 -12.14 19.80 1.82
C TRP A 195 -12.82 18.75 0.95
N LEU A 196 -13.61 17.83 1.53
CA LEU A 196 -14.34 16.79 0.78
C LEU A 196 -15.06 17.31 -0.49
N PRO A 197 -15.73 18.48 -0.51
CA PRO A 197 -16.37 19.03 -1.71
C PRO A 197 -15.44 19.29 -2.89
N ARG A 198 -14.14 19.42 -2.63
CA ARG A 198 -13.10 19.70 -3.63
C ARG A 198 -12.41 18.43 -4.08
N LEU A 199 -12.53 17.33 -3.34
CA LEU A 199 -11.84 16.08 -3.66
C LEU A 199 -12.65 15.27 -4.67
N HIS A 200 -11.94 14.56 -5.52
CA HIS A 200 -12.50 13.70 -6.55
C HIS A 200 -12.45 12.21 -6.17
N ALA A 201 -11.53 11.83 -5.30
CA ALA A 201 -11.45 10.51 -4.68
C ALA A 201 -10.69 10.64 -3.35
N VAL A 202 -10.91 9.68 -2.46
CA VAL A 202 -10.20 9.61 -1.18
C VAL A 202 -9.60 8.22 -0.97
N VAL A 203 -8.38 8.18 -0.46
CA VAL A 203 -7.68 6.99 0.01
C VAL A 203 -7.59 7.06 1.53
N VAL A 204 -8.04 6.02 2.24
CA VAL A 204 -8.07 5.98 3.70
C VAL A 204 -7.26 4.80 4.20
N GLY A 205 -6.37 5.06 5.15
CA GLY A 205 -5.64 4.03 5.87
C GLY A 205 -4.10 4.03 5.77
N PRO A 206 -3.44 4.55 4.71
CA PRO A 206 -1.98 4.59 4.63
C PRO A 206 -1.35 5.27 5.86
N GLY A 207 -0.76 4.46 6.75
CA GLY A 207 -0.17 4.93 8.00
C GLY A 207 -1.16 5.55 9.00
N LEU A 208 -2.45 5.23 8.94
CA LEU A 208 -3.46 5.80 9.83
C LEU A 208 -3.22 5.44 11.31
N GLY A 209 -2.62 4.27 11.59
CA GLY A 209 -2.46 3.77 12.93
C GLY A 209 -3.77 3.23 13.50
N ARG A 210 -3.72 2.77 14.76
CA ARG A 210 -4.83 2.10 15.45
C ARG A 210 -5.22 2.75 16.77
N GLU A 211 -4.83 3.99 16.96
CA GLU A 211 -5.23 4.76 18.13
C GLU A 211 -6.71 5.12 18.05
N ASP A 212 -7.41 4.99 19.18
CA ASP A 212 -8.87 5.19 19.25
C ASP A 212 -9.32 6.55 18.73
N VAL A 213 -8.53 7.61 18.96
CA VAL A 213 -8.84 8.97 18.49
C VAL A 213 -8.83 9.02 16.97
N LEU A 214 -7.80 8.48 16.32
CA LEU A 214 -7.66 8.48 14.86
C LEU A 214 -8.72 7.61 14.20
N LEU A 215 -9.02 6.46 14.81
CA LEU A 215 -10.08 5.57 14.35
C LEU A 215 -11.46 6.20 14.50
N LYS A 216 -11.71 6.96 15.59
CA LYS A 216 -12.94 7.75 15.76
C LYS A 216 -13.04 8.85 14.72
N THR A 217 -11.96 9.58 14.43
CA THR A 217 -11.94 10.57 13.35
C THR A 217 -12.18 9.92 11.99
N ALA A 218 -11.57 8.78 11.69
CA ALA A 218 -11.82 8.08 10.42
C ALA A 218 -13.26 7.54 10.30
N LYS A 219 -13.88 7.13 11.42
CA LYS A 219 -15.30 6.72 11.50
C LYS A 219 -16.26 7.89 11.36
N ALA A 220 -16.11 8.90 12.22
CA ALA A 220 -17.01 10.03 12.40
C ALA A 220 -16.79 11.13 11.35
N GLY A 221 -15.56 11.27 10.85
CA GLY A 221 -15.06 12.26 9.90
C GLY A 221 -15.68 12.29 8.51
N GLY A 222 -16.75 11.54 8.29
CA GLY A 222 -17.46 11.59 7.02
C GLY A 222 -16.76 10.90 5.85
N VAL A 223 -15.53 10.41 6.00
CA VAL A 223 -14.73 9.99 4.83
C VAL A 223 -15.05 8.58 4.39
N CYS A 224 -15.27 7.67 5.35
CA CYS A 224 -15.84 6.36 5.05
C CYS A 224 -17.37 6.35 5.10
N SER A 225 -18.04 7.16 5.94
CA SER A 225 -19.47 7.03 6.16
C SER A 225 -20.24 8.37 6.16
N ARG A 226 -21.35 8.40 5.41
CA ARG A 226 -22.26 9.53 5.11
C ARG A 226 -21.76 10.61 4.14
N HIS A 227 -20.71 11.38 4.44
CA HIS A 227 -20.40 12.57 3.62
C HIS A 227 -19.77 12.24 2.25
N SER A 228 -18.74 11.40 2.20
CA SER A 228 -18.20 10.92 0.91
C SER A 228 -19.25 10.17 0.10
N LYS A 229 -20.08 9.34 0.77
CA LYS A 229 -21.19 8.64 0.11
C LYS A 229 -22.24 9.60 -0.45
N ALA A 230 -22.54 10.69 0.27
CA ALA A 230 -23.44 11.74 -0.20
C ALA A 230 -22.85 12.55 -1.38
N ARG A 231 -21.52 12.58 -1.52
CA ARG A 231 -20.82 13.20 -2.66
C ARG A 231 -20.62 12.28 -3.83
N ASP A 232 -20.86 10.99 -3.66
CA ASP A 232 -20.73 9.98 -4.71
C ASP A 232 -19.33 9.98 -5.37
N ILE A 233 -18.27 10.11 -4.55
CA ILE A 233 -16.86 10.03 -4.99
C ILE A 233 -16.22 8.69 -4.62
N PRO A 234 -15.24 8.17 -5.39
CA PRO A 234 -14.56 6.92 -5.05
C PRO A 234 -13.82 6.99 -3.71
N VAL A 235 -13.91 5.90 -2.95
CA VAL A 235 -13.24 5.74 -1.65
C VAL A 235 -12.44 4.44 -1.65
N VAL A 236 -11.11 4.56 -1.61
CA VAL A 236 -10.18 3.44 -1.50
C VAL A 236 -9.82 3.24 -0.03
N ILE A 237 -9.98 2.02 0.47
CA ILE A 237 -9.65 1.65 1.85
C ILE A 237 -8.49 0.66 1.82
N ASP A 238 -7.36 1.04 2.40
CA ASP A 238 -6.13 0.24 2.46
C ASP A 238 -5.62 0.14 3.91
N ALA A 239 -4.72 -0.82 4.17
CA ALA A 239 -4.00 -0.96 5.44
C ALA A 239 -4.91 -0.83 6.71
N ASP A 240 -4.61 0.09 7.63
CA ASP A 240 -5.37 0.28 8.86
C ASP A 240 -6.81 0.79 8.62
N GLY A 241 -7.10 1.35 7.44
CA GLY A 241 -8.47 1.61 7.01
C GLY A 241 -9.29 0.33 6.90
N LEU A 242 -8.68 -0.79 6.48
CA LEU A 242 -9.36 -2.09 6.42
C LEU A 242 -9.61 -2.66 7.81
N TRP A 243 -8.69 -2.41 8.76
CA TRP A 243 -8.92 -2.77 10.16
C TRP A 243 -10.18 -2.07 10.70
N LEU A 244 -10.39 -0.80 10.34
CA LEU A 244 -11.63 -0.06 10.66
C LEU A 244 -12.87 -0.77 10.11
N VAL A 245 -12.81 -1.21 8.85
CA VAL A 245 -13.91 -1.90 8.17
C VAL A 245 -14.19 -3.25 8.81
N THR A 246 -13.18 -3.98 9.25
CA THR A 246 -13.35 -5.23 10.01
C THR A 246 -14.15 -5.00 11.30
N GLN A 247 -13.89 -3.90 12.02
CA GLN A 247 -14.62 -3.58 13.24
C GLN A 247 -16.03 -3.04 12.99
N GLN A 248 -16.23 -2.33 11.88
CA GLN A 248 -17.50 -1.71 11.55
C GLN A 248 -17.75 -1.73 10.03
N PRO A 249 -18.21 -2.85 9.46
CA PRO A 249 -18.37 -2.98 8.01
C PRO A 249 -19.34 -1.94 7.41
N SER A 250 -20.33 -1.51 8.20
CA SER A 250 -21.35 -0.52 7.81
C SER A 250 -20.76 0.81 7.33
N VAL A 251 -19.50 1.12 7.67
CA VAL A 251 -18.86 2.34 7.19
C VAL A 251 -18.83 2.37 5.67
N ILE A 252 -18.51 1.26 4.99
CA ILE A 252 -18.35 1.21 3.52
C ILE A 252 -19.33 0.25 2.83
N GLN A 253 -19.95 -0.67 3.58
CA GLN A 253 -20.91 -1.64 3.04
C GLN A 253 -22.00 -0.98 2.17
N GLY A 254 -22.28 -1.62 1.03
CA GLY A 254 -23.25 -1.18 0.02
C GLY A 254 -22.80 -0.01 -0.86
N TYR A 255 -21.66 0.60 -0.59
CA TYR A 255 -21.18 1.74 -1.37
C TYR A 255 -20.43 1.30 -2.62
N GLN A 256 -21.07 1.42 -3.79
CA GLN A 256 -20.55 0.87 -5.06
C GLN A 256 -19.21 1.51 -5.50
N LYS A 257 -18.95 2.77 -5.12
CA LYS A 257 -17.67 3.45 -5.38
C LYS A 257 -16.62 3.19 -4.30
N GLY A 258 -16.89 2.29 -3.35
CA GLY A 258 -15.93 1.80 -2.38
C GLY A 258 -15.02 0.73 -3.00
N ILE A 259 -13.73 0.80 -2.69
CA ILE A 259 -12.74 -0.18 -3.14
C ILE A 259 -11.87 -0.59 -1.95
N LEU A 260 -11.84 -1.88 -1.63
CA LEU A 260 -11.02 -2.43 -0.54
C LEU A 260 -9.77 -3.08 -1.13
N THR A 261 -8.59 -2.80 -0.58
CA THR A 261 -7.31 -3.36 -1.09
C THR A 261 -6.59 -4.28 -0.08
N PRO A 262 -7.24 -5.31 0.48
CA PRO A 262 -6.62 -6.14 1.51
C PRO A 262 -5.47 -6.99 0.97
N ASN A 263 -4.40 -7.09 1.75
CA ASN A 263 -3.47 -8.22 1.63
C ASN A 263 -4.13 -9.50 2.16
N PHE A 264 -3.47 -10.65 1.99
CA PHE A 264 -4.01 -11.94 2.42
C PHE A 264 -4.44 -11.97 3.89
N MET A 265 -3.65 -11.40 4.81
CA MET A 265 -3.97 -11.42 6.25
C MET A 265 -5.12 -10.48 6.59
N GLU A 266 -5.16 -9.30 5.98
CA GLU A 266 -6.27 -8.33 6.12
C GLU A 266 -7.56 -8.92 5.56
N PHE A 267 -7.48 -9.62 4.42
CA PHE A 267 -8.61 -10.26 3.77
C PHE A 267 -9.18 -11.37 4.64
N THR A 268 -8.34 -12.27 5.19
CA THR A 268 -8.79 -13.33 6.09
C THR A 268 -9.54 -12.76 7.29
N ARG A 269 -8.97 -11.73 7.95
CA ARG A 269 -9.61 -11.07 9.10
C ARG A 269 -10.97 -10.46 8.73
N LEU A 270 -11.04 -9.79 7.58
CA LEU A 270 -12.27 -9.17 7.12
C LEU A 270 -13.33 -10.22 6.74
N TYR A 271 -12.93 -11.30 6.06
CA TYR A 271 -13.80 -12.43 5.71
C TYR A 271 -14.40 -13.07 6.96
N GLU A 272 -13.55 -13.45 7.92
CA GLU A 272 -13.97 -14.11 9.16
C GLU A 272 -14.89 -13.23 10.01
N ALA A 273 -14.62 -11.92 10.06
CA ALA A 273 -15.46 -10.98 10.79
C ALA A 273 -16.88 -10.84 10.19
N LEU A 274 -17.02 -10.98 8.86
CA LEU A 274 -18.29 -10.82 8.15
C LEU A 274 -19.08 -12.12 8.03
N HIS A 275 -18.42 -13.24 7.76
CA HIS A 275 -19.06 -14.53 7.55
C HIS A 275 -19.18 -15.37 8.82
N HIS A 276 -18.47 -14.99 9.89
CA HIS A 276 -18.38 -15.76 11.13
C HIS A 276 -17.90 -17.21 10.93
N GLU A 277 -17.09 -17.43 9.88
CA GLU A 277 -16.54 -18.73 9.51
C GLU A 277 -15.08 -18.55 9.02
N PRO A 278 -14.21 -19.56 9.17
CA PRO A 278 -12.84 -19.50 8.67
C PRO A 278 -12.83 -19.43 7.13
N MET A 279 -11.97 -18.57 6.59
CA MET A 279 -11.82 -18.44 5.14
C MET A 279 -11.18 -19.69 4.53
N ASN A 280 -11.75 -20.21 3.44
CA ASN A 280 -11.13 -21.28 2.68
C ASN A 280 -9.96 -20.78 1.81
N ALA A 281 -8.73 -20.96 2.28
CA ALA A 281 -7.53 -20.55 1.57
C ALA A 281 -7.30 -21.23 0.21
N SER A 282 -7.91 -22.40 -0.04
CA SER A 282 -7.74 -23.14 -1.30
C SER A 282 -8.57 -22.57 -2.46
N ASP A 283 -9.69 -21.88 -2.17
CA ASP A 283 -10.56 -21.27 -3.17
C ASP A 283 -10.68 -19.75 -2.93
N ARG A 284 -9.59 -19.04 -3.24
CA ARG A 284 -9.50 -17.58 -3.10
C ARG A 284 -10.48 -16.84 -4.02
N GLN A 285 -10.77 -17.38 -5.20
CA GLN A 285 -11.70 -16.77 -6.15
C GLN A 285 -13.13 -16.79 -5.60
N ARG A 286 -13.58 -17.91 -5.03
CA ARG A 286 -14.88 -17.96 -4.36
C ARG A 286 -14.91 -17.03 -3.15
N SER A 287 -13.86 -17.04 -2.33
CA SER A 287 -13.78 -16.20 -1.13
C SER A 287 -13.90 -14.71 -1.45
N VAL A 288 -13.21 -14.21 -2.49
CA VAL A 288 -13.28 -12.78 -2.88
C VAL A 288 -14.67 -12.40 -3.43
N LEU A 289 -15.31 -13.31 -4.16
CA LEU A 289 -16.68 -13.12 -4.65
C LEU A 289 -17.68 -13.04 -3.50
N GLN A 290 -17.59 -13.97 -2.54
CA GLN A 290 -18.46 -14.00 -1.35
C GLN A 290 -18.27 -12.75 -0.49
N LEU A 291 -17.03 -12.35 -0.23
CA LEU A 291 -16.76 -11.17 0.58
C LEU A 291 -17.31 -9.89 -0.07
N SER A 292 -17.09 -9.71 -1.37
CA SER A 292 -17.62 -8.56 -2.09
C SER A 292 -19.15 -8.52 -2.06
N GLY A 293 -19.81 -9.67 -2.28
CA GLY A 293 -21.26 -9.81 -2.17
C GLY A 293 -21.79 -9.50 -0.77
N ALA A 294 -21.16 -10.03 0.28
CA ALA A 294 -21.51 -9.75 1.68
C ALA A 294 -21.33 -8.26 2.04
N MET A 295 -20.34 -7.61 1.42
CA MET A 295 -20.12 -6.16 1.53
C MET A 295 -21.09 -5.32 0.69
N GLY A 296 -22.07 -5.92 0.03
CA GLY A 296 -23.04 -5.22 -0.82
C GLY A 296 -22.45 -4.80 -2.16
N ASN A 297 -21.68 -5.69 -2.79
CA ASN A 297 -21.04 -5.50 -4.10
C ASN A 297 -19.99 -4.37 -4.13
N VAL A 298 -19.34 -4.13 -2.98
CA VAL A 298 -18.17 -3.24 -2.89
C VAL A 298 -17.00 -3.93 -3.59
N THR A 299 -16.22 -3.21 -4.39
CA THR A 299 -15.08 -3.81 -5.10
C THR A 299 -13.98 -4.23 -4.11
N VAL A 300 -13.49 -5.46 -4.22
CA VAL A 300 -12.42 -6.01 -3.39
C VAL A 300 -11.25 -6.41 -4.27
N VAL A 301 -10.05 -5.94 -3.90
CA VAL A 301 -8.76 -6.27 -4.51
C VAL A 301 -7.95 -7.09 -3.52
N LEU A 302 -8.01 -8.41 -3.63
CA LEU A 302 -7.19 -9.32 -2.84
C LEU A 302 -5.77 -9.37 -3.42
N LYS A 303 -4.86 -8.67 -2.74
CA LYS A 303 -3.44 -8.57 -3.15
C LYS A 303 -2.73 -9.92 -2.94
N GLY A 304 -1.96 -10.36 -3.93
CA GLY A 304 -1.30 -11.66 -3.89
C GLY A 304 -0.25 -11.87 -4.97
N GLU A 305 0.08 -13.14 -5.22
CA GLU A 305 0.90 -13.51 -6.39
C GLU A 305 0.17 -13.14 -7.69
N GLN A 306 -1.13 -13.34 -7.73
CA GLN A 306 -2.05 -12.73 -8.68
C GLN A 306 -3.02 -11.90 -7.86
N ASP A 307 -3.28 -10.67 -8.29
CA ASP A 307 -4.26 -9.83 -7.61
C ASP A 307 -5.64 -10.21 -8.12
N LEU A 308 -6.51 -10.67 -7.22
CA LEU A 308 -7.88 -11.03 -7.55
C LEU A 308 -8.81 -9.85 -7.27
N ILE A 309 -9.58 -9.44 -8.27
CA ILE A 309 -10.45 -8.27 -8.21
C ILE A 309 -11.89 -8.73 -8.41
N SER A 310 -12.80 -8.37 -7.51
CA SER A 310 -14.22 -8.71 -7.65
C SER A 310 -15.12 -7.58 -7.20
N ASP A 311 -16.23 -7.39 -7.92
CA ASP A 311 -17.35 -6.52 -7.57
C ASP A 311 -18.58 -7.32 -7.06
N GLY A 312 -18.38 -8.60 -6.74
CA GLY A 312 -19.43 -9.48 -6.23
C GLY A 312 -20.21 -10.20 -7.34
N SER A 313 -20.04 -9.76 -8.60
CA SER A 313 -20.60 -10.44 -9.77
C SER A 313 -19.59 -11.38 -10.43
N LYS A 314 -18.34 -10.94 -10.52
CA LYS A 314 -17.30 -11.63 -11.28
C LYS A 314 -15.92 -11.39 -10.69
N VAL A 315 -15.05 -12.39 -10.82
CA VAL A 315 -13.64 -12.29 -10.45
C VAL A 315 -12.77 -12.07 -11.69
N TYR A 316 -11.90 -11.09 -11.60
CA TYR A 316 -10.87 -10.75 -12.57
C TYR A 316 -9.50 -11.01 -11.93
N SER A 317 -8.50 -11.36 -12.74
CA SER A 317 -7.18 -11.73 -12.23
C SER A 317 -6.10 -10.89 -12.90
N CYS A 318 -5.48 -9.97 -12.17
CA CYS A 318 -4.30 -9.28 -12.66
C CYS A 318 -3.07 -10.18 -12.48
N SER A 319 -2.69 -10.89 -13.54
CA SER A 319 -1.55 -11.80 -13.59
C SER A 319 -0.27 -11.18 -14.16
N VAL A 320 -0.21 -9.85 -14.29
CA VAL A 320 1.02 -9.14 -14.66
C VAL A 320 2.14 -9.57 -13.72
N GLU A 321 3.29 -10.00 -14.24
CA GLU A 321 4.39 -10.45 -13.39
C GLU A 321 5.09 -9.26 -12.71
N GLY A 322 5.58 -9.48 -11.50
CA GLY A 322 6.26 -8.45 -10.68
C GLY A 322 7.67 -8.91 -10.45
N SER A 323 8.23 -8.57 -9.30
CA SER A 323 9.47 -9.17 -8.81
C SER A 323 9.23 -9.93 -7.51
N GLY A 324 10.21 -10.76 -7.13
CA GLY A 324 10.25 -11.38 -5.80
C GLY A 324 10.53 -10.38 -4.66
N ARG A 325 10.79 -9.11 -4.96
CA ARG A 325 11.17 -8.09 -3.96
C ARG A 325 9.93 -7.37 -3.44
N ARG A 326 9.68 -7.54 -2.14
CA ARG A 326 8.56 -6.92 -1.41
C ARG A 326 8.99 -5.65 -0.68
N CYS A 327 8.77 -4.49 -1.28
CA CYS A 327 9.05 -3.20 -0.64
C CYS A 327 7.89 -2.83 0.31
N GLY A 328 8.20 -2.26 1.48
CA GLY A 328 7.18 -1.98 2.51
C GLY A 328 6.06 -1.04 2.07
N GLY A 329 6.35 -0.11 1.15
CA GLY A 329 5.36 0.87 0.66
C GLY A 329 4.72 0.54 -0.70
N GLN A 330 4.86 -0.70 -1.17
CA GLN A 330 4.25 -1.11 -2.45
C GLN A 330 2.72 -1.02 -2.43
N GLY A 331 2.09 -1.30 -1.28
CA GLY A 331 0.64 -1.14 -1.10
C GLY A 331 0.19 0.32 -1.20
N ASP A 332 0.99 1.24 -0.67
CA ASP A 332 0.71 2.68 -0.71
C ASP A 332 0.76 3.21 -2.16
N LEU A 333 1.71 2.73 -2.97
CA LEU A 333 1.77 3.05 -4.40
C LEU A 333 0.48 2.60 -5.11
N LEU A 334 0.02 1.37 -4.83
CA LEU A 334 -1.23 0.83 -5.38
C LEU A 334 -2.43 1.69 -4.98
N SER A 335 -2.60 1.98 -3.69
CA SER A 335 -3.78 2.70 -3.19
C SER A 335 -3.81 4.16 -3.68
N GLY A 336 -2.66 4.84 -3.71
CA GLY A 336 -2.51 6.16 -4.30
C GLY A 336 -2.85 6.20 -5.79
N SER A 337 -2.29 5.26 -6.57
CA SER A 337 -2.57 5.14 -8.01
C SER A 337 -4.04 4.83 -8.28
N LEU A 338 -4.63 3.95 -7.46
CA LEU A 338 -6.02 3.54 -7.57
C LEU A 338 -6.99 4.70 -7.31
N GLY A 339 -6.68 5.61 -6.37
CA GLY A 339 -7.49 6.80 -6.15
C GLY A 339 -7.66 7.65 -7.41
N VAL A 340 -6.57 7.82 -8.18
CA VAL A 340 -6.59 8.57 -9.46
C VAL A 340 -7.36 7.82 -10.53
N LEU A 341 -7.02 6.56 -10.76
CA LEU A 341 -7.66 5.75 -11.80
C LEU A 341 -9.15 5.55 -11.52
N ALA A 342 -9.57 5.47 -10.26
CA ALA A 342 -10.97 5.37 -9.89
C ALA A 342 -11.72 6.65 -10.27
N HIS A 343 -11.18 7.82 -9.94
CA HIS A 343 -11.78 9.09 -10.37
C HIS A 343 -11.95 9.14 -11.89
N TRP A 344 -10.89 8.81 -12.64
CA TRP A 344 -10.95 8.80 -14.10
C TRP A 344 -11.91 7.76 -14.67
N ALA A 345 -11.98 6.57 -14.07
CA ALA A 345 -12.91 5.53 -14.47
C ALA A 345 -14.36 5.99 -14.35
N TYR A 346 -14.73 6.59 -13.21
CA TYR A 346 -16.08 7.10 -12.98
C TYR A 346 -16.41 8.28 -13.89
N ALA A 347 -15.50 9.25 -14.03
CA ALA A 347 -15.68 10.39 -14.93
C ALA A 347 -15.85 9.95 -16.41
N ALA A 348 -15.10 8.94 -16.84
CA ALA A 348 -15.24 8.39 -18.18
C ALA A 348 -16.50 7.52 -18.36
N SER A 349 -16.99 6.87 -17.29
CA SER A 349 -18.17 6.00 -17.34
C SER A 349 -19.47 6.77 -17.52
N GLU A 350 -19.57 7.98 -16.96
CA GLU A 350 -20.70 8.87 -17.22
C GLU A 350 -20.82 9.23 -18.70
N MET A 351 -19.69 9.27 -19.41
CA MET A 351 -19.64 9.53 -20.84
C MET A 351 -19.77 8.27 -21.71
N ARG A 352 -19.53 7.07 -21.15
CA ARG A 352 -19.47 5.80 -21.89
C ARG A 352 -20.12 4.70 -21.05
N ALA A 353 -21.31 4.25 -21.44
CA ALA A 353 -21.95 3.09 -20.83
C ALA A 353 -21.04 1.86 -21.01
N ARG A 354 -20.30 1.48 -19.96
CA ARG A 354 -19.35 0.36 -19.97
C ARG A 354 -20.00 -0.91 -19.42
N SER A 355 -19.60 -2.05 -19.99
CA SER A 355 -20.00 -3.39 -19.54
C SER A 355 -19.34 -3.84 -18.23
N VAL A 356 -18.27 -3.16 -17.80
CA VAL A 356 -17.48 -3.51 -16.61
C VAL A 356 -17.56 -2.38 -15.60
N ASN A 357 -17.68 -2.72 -14.32
CA ASN A 357 -17.69 -1.77 -13.21
C ASN A 357 -16.45 -0.84 -13.25
N PRO A 358 -16.62 0.49 -13.19
CA PRO A 358 -15.50 1.44 -13.20
C PRO A 358 -14.45 1.18 -12.12
N SER A 359 -14.86 0.75 -10.92
CA SER A 359 -13.94 0.39 -9.84
C SER A 359 -13.04 -0.80 -10.20
N VAL A 360 -13.58 -1.79 -10.92
CA VAL A 360 -12.81 -2.95 -11.40
C VAL A 360 -11.79 -2.52 -12.44
N VAL A 361 -12.18 -1.67 -13.40
CA VAL A 361 -11.26 -1.14 -14.43
C VAL A 361 -10.12 -0.37 -13.76
N ALA A 362 -10.44 0.50 -12.80
CA ALA A 362 -9.46 1.26 -12.04
C ALA A 362 -8.51 0.35 -11.24
N ALA A 363 -9.05 -0.63 -10.52
CA ALA A 363 -8.28 -1.61 -9.75
C ALA A 363 -7.33 -2.41 -10.64
N PHE A 364 -7.80 -2.89 -11.78
CA PHE A 364 -6.98 -3.65 -12.72
C PHE A 364 -5.82 -2.82 -13.27
N GLY A 365 -6.08 -1.56 -13.63
CA GLY A 365 -5.05 -0.60 -14.05
C GLY A 365 -4.02 -0.33 -12.96
N ALA A 366 -4.47 -0.10 -11.72
CA ALA A 366 -3.58 0.21 -10.59
C ALA A 366 -2.71 -0.99 -10.20
N CYS A 367 -3.27 -2.20 -10.18
CA CYS A 367 -2.53 -3.45 -9.96
C CYS A 367 -1.48 -3.66 -11.06
N SER A 368 -1.89 -3.53 -12.33
CA SER A 368 -0.99 -3.66 -13.48
C SER A 368 0.18 -2.68 -13.37
N LEU A 369 -0.10 -1.40 -13.14
CA LEU A 369 0.92 -0.36 -12.99
C LEU A 369 1.89 -0.68 -11.85
N THR A 370 1.38 -0.98 -10.66
CA THR A 370 2.19 -1.28 -9.47
C THR A 370 3.14 -2.45 -9.70
N ARG A 371 2.63 -3.52 -10.33
CA ARG A 371 3.39 -4.73 -10.63
C ARG A 371 4.48 -4.48 -11.67
N TRP A 372 4.19 -3.71 -12.72
CA TRP A 372 5.20 -3.29 -13.70
C TRP A 372 6.26 -2.37 -13.09
N CYS A 373 5.88 -1.40 -12.26
CA CYS A 373 6.84 -0.54 -11.55
C CYS A 373 7.77 -1.37 -10.66
N ASN A 374 7.23 -2.36 -9.95
CA ASN A 374 8.03 -3.28 -9.14
C ASN A 374 9.02 -4.09 -9.99
N SER A 375 8.55 -4.68 -11.10
CA SER A 375 9.41 -5.45 -12.01
C SER A 375 10.52 -4.58 -12.60
N GLN A 376 10.19 -3.37 -13.07
CA GLN A 376 11.14 -2.48 -13.72
C GLN A 376 12.17 -1.90 -12.73
N ALA A 377 11.74 -1.51 -11.52
CA ALA A 377 12.66 -1.07 -10.47
C ALA A 377 13.57 -2.23 -10.02
N PHE A 378 13.04 -3.45 -9.93
CA PHE A 378 13.84 -4.63 -9.58
C PHE A 378 14.86 -5.00 -10.65
N GLN A 379 14.56 -4.83 -11.93
CA GLN A 379 15.54 -5.05 -12.99
C GLN A 379 16.74 -4.10 -12.88
N GLN A 380 16.53 -2.89 -12.36
CA GLN A 380 17.57 -1.88 -12.20
C GLN A 380 18.35 -2.02 -10.88
N HIS A 381 17.65 -2.29 -9.78
CA HIS A 381 18.23 -2.25 -8.44
C HIS A 381 18.35 -3.63 -7.78
N GLY A 382 17.75 -4.67 -8.34
CA GLY A 382 17.78 -6.02 -7.80
C GLY A 382 17.35 -6.07 -6.34
N ARG A 383 18.17 -6.68 -5.48
CA ARG A 383 17.86 -6.84 -4.06
C ARG A 383 17.66 -5.51 -3.32
N SER A 384 18.34 -4.44 -3.72
CA SER A 384 18.29 -3.14 -3.03
C SER A 384 17.08 -2.30 -3.40
N THR A 385 16.19 -2.78 -4.28
CA THR A 385 14.98 -2.04 -4.65
C THR A 385 14.16 -1.60 -3.43
N THR A 386 13.76 -0.34 -3.45
CA THR A 386 12.94 0.35 -2.46
C THR A 386 11.64 0.88 -3.07
N THR A 387 10.71 1.34 -2.25
CA THR A 387 9.49 1.99 -2.73
C THR A 387 9.78 3.26 -3.54
N THR A 388 10.81 4.02 -3.16
CA THR A 388 11.22 5.23 -3.87
C THR A 388 11.67 4.92 -5.29
N ASP A 389 12.39 3.81 -5.49
CA ASP A 389 12.78 3.35 -6.82
C ASP A 389 11.55 3.01 -7.66
N MET A 390 10.56 2.32 -7.07
CA MET A 390 9.28 2.04 -7.75
C MET A 390 8.52 3.31 -8.15
N ILE A 391 8.57 4.37 -7.34
CA ILE A 391 7.93 5.66 -7.64
C ILE A 391 8.56 6.33 -8.87
N GLN A 392 9.87 6.17 -9.07
CA GLN A 392 10.55 6.69 -10.27
C GLN A 392 10.06 6.00 -11.54
N GLU A 393 9.63 4.75 -11.44
CA GLU A 393 9.12 3.97 -12.58
C GLU A 393 7.66 4.26 -12.94
N ILE A 394 6.89 4.99 -12.11
CA ILE A 394 5.47 5.27 -12.38
C ILE A 394 5.30 5.95 -13.74
N GLY A 395 6.03 7.05 -14.01
CA GLY A 395 5.89 7.79 -15.27
C GLY A 395 6.24 6.97 -16.52
N PRO A 396 7.44 6.35 -16.59
CA PRO A 396 7.82 5.48 -17.71
C PRO A 396 6.86 4.32 -17.94
N VAL A 397 6.43 3.64 -16.87
CA VAL A 397 5.50 2.51 -16.96
C VAL A 397 4.11 2.98 -17.37
N PHE A 398 3.61 4.08 -16.79
CA PHE A 398 2.30 4.62 -17.10
C PHE A 398 2.16 4.94 -18.60
N ARG A 399 3.15 5.65 -19.17
CA ARG A 399 3.20 5.94 -20.61
C ARG A 399 3.14 4.67 -21.44
N LYS A 400 3.94 3.66 -21.06
CA LYS A 400 4.02 2.38 -21.76
C LYS A 400 2.74 1.54 -21.65
N LEU A 401 2.00 1.63 -20.54
CA LEU A 401 0.80 0.83 -20.34
C LEU A 401 -0.44 1.49 -20.92
N PHE A 402 -0.56 2.82 -20.78
CA PHE A 402 -1.83 3.50 -20.98
C PHE A 402 -1.83 4.57 -22.07
N GLU A 403 -0.66 5.05 -22.51
CA GLU A 403 -0.55 6.09 -23.53
C GLU A 403 0.02 5.58 -24.86
N SER A 404 0.49 4.33 -24.92
CA SER A 404 1.06 3.69 -26.13
C SER A 404 0.05 2.95 -26.98
#